data_AF-A6IJA4-F1
#
_entry.id   AF-A6IJA4-F1
#
_cell.length_a   1.000
_cell.length_b   1.000
_cell.length_c   1.000
_cell.angle_alpha   90.00
_cell.angle_beta   90.00
_cell.angle_gamma   90.00
#
_symmetry.space_group_name_H-M   'P 1'
#
loop_
_entity.id
_entity.type
_entity.pdbx_description
1 polymer ?
#
loop_
_entity_poly.entity_id
_entity_poly.type
_entity_poly.pdbx_seq_one_letter_code
_entity_poly.pdbx_strand_id
1 'polypeptide(L)'
;MPRLLLLLLLLPSLAWGLGLRDAGRRHPECSPCQPDRCPAPTPCPAPWISARDECGCCARCLGAEGAGCGGRVGARCGPGLVCASRASETAPEGTGLCVCAQRGAVCGSDGRSYSSICALRLRARLGTRAHHGHLHKVRDGPCEFAPVVLMPPPPGRRSSTLQRALRGWRSCLETTSI
;
A
#
# COMPACT_ATOMS: atom_id res chain seq x y z
N MET A 1 -8.98 50.97 -23.31
CA MET A 1 -9.60 49.73 -22.81
C MET A 1 -9.44 48.48 -23.71
N PRO A 2 -9.26 48.52 -25.06
CA PRO A 2 -9.09 47.28 -25.84
C PRO A 2 -7.65 46.73 -25.85
N ARG A 3 -6.63 47.58 -25.62
CA ARG A 3 -5.20 47.16 -25.59
C ARG A 3 -4.82 46.33 -24.37
N LEU A 4 -5.51 46.52 -23.23
CA LEU A 4 -5.26 45.75 -22.00
C LEU A 4 -5.80 44.33 -22.12
N LEU A 5 -6.94 44.16 -22.81
CA LEU A 5 -7.58 42.86 -23.04
C LEU A 5 -6.73 41.97 -23.97
N LEU A 6 -6.05 42.56 -24.95
CA LEU A 6 -5.18 41.86 -25.88
C LEU A 6 -3.90 41.34 -25.21
N LEU A 7 -3.37 42.06 -24.21
CA LEU A 7 -2.23 41.58 -23.42
C LEU A 7 -2.61 40.35 -22.57
N LEU A 8 -3.81 40.34 -21.97
CA LEU A 8 -4.30 39.22 -21.15
C LEU A 8 -4.47 37.90 -21.93
N LEU A 9 -4.79 37.96 -23.22
CA LEU A 9 -4.94 36.78 -24.09
C LEU A 9 -3.61 36.17 -24.57
N LEU A 10 -2.49 36.89 -24.44
CA LEU A 10 -1.15 36.42 -24.84
C LEU A 10 -0.32 35.87 -23.65
N LEU A 11 -0.81 35.99 -22.42
CA LEU A 11 -0.21 35.41 -21.21
C LEU A 11 -0.34 33.88 -21.05
N PRO A 12 -1.30 33.14 -21.65
CA PRO A 12 -1.39 31.69 -21.44
C PRO A 12 -0.24 30.89 -22.07
N SER A 13 0.39 31.41 -23.13
CA SER A 13 1.49 30.75 -23.85
C SER A 13 2.83 30.82 -23.13
N LEU A 14 3.00 31.74 -22.18
CA LEU A 14 4.20 31.82 -21.34
C LEU A 14 4.13 30.91 -20.10
N ALA A 15 2.95 30.42 -19.73
CA ALA A 15 2.78 29.52 -18.59
C ALA A 15 3.16 28.06 -18.89
N TRP A 16 3.12 27.63 -20.16
CA TRP A 16 3.50 26.26 -20.54
C TRP A 16 5.01 26.02 -20.65
N GLY A 17 5.85 27.07 -20.57
CA GLY A 17 7.31 26.94 -20.59
C GLY A 17 7.95 26.71 -19.22
N LEU A 18 7.21 26.93 -18.13
CA LEU A 18 7.70 26.71 -16.77
C LEU A 18 7.46 25.26 -16.37
N GLY A 19 8.17 24.35 -17.04
CA GLY A 19 8.46 23.05 -16.47
C GLY A 19 9.16 23.29 -15.14
N LEU A 20 8.43 23.13 -14.03
CA LEU A 20 8.98 23.01 -12.69
C LEU A 20 9.97 21.84 -12.71
N ARG A 21 11.21 22.14 -13.08
CA ARG A 21 12.37 21.31 -12.79
C ARG A 21 12.46 21.32 -11.29
N ASP A 22 11.78 20.33 -10.70
CA ASP A 22 11.90 19.91 -9.31
C ASP A 22 13.38 20.04 -8.94
N ALA A 23 13.68 21.05 -8.12
CA ALA A 23 15.05 21.38 -7.75
C ALA A 23 15.54 20.24 -6.87
N GLY A 24 16.12 19.22 -7.52
CA GLY A 24 16.63 18.02 -6.88
C GLY A 24 17.44 18.42 -5.66
N ARG A 25 17.04 17.87 -4.52
CA ARG A 25 17.69 18.09 -3.22
C ARG A 25 19.18 17.80 -3.42
N ARG A 26 20.03 18.84 -3.35
CA ARG A 26 21.48 18.68 -3.54
C ARG A 26 22.02 17.82 -2.39
N HIS A 27 22.20 16.53 -2.65
CA HIS A 27 22.99 15.68 -1.79
C HIS A 27 24.46 15.94 -2.14
N PRO A 28 25.32 16.36 -1.19
CA PRO A 28 26.68 16.80 -1.48
C PRO A 28 27.56 15.71 -2.13
N GLU A 29 27.18 14.44 -1.97
CA GLU A 29 27.87 13.29 -2.57
C GLU A 29 27.33 12.90 -3.97
N CYS A 30 26.28 13.58 -4.45
CA CYS A 30 25.66 13.29 -5.74
C CYS A 30 26.12 14.29 -6.81
N SER A 31 26.46 13.76 -7.98
CA SER A 31 26.69 14.55 -9.18
C SER A 31 25.41 15.29 -9.62
N PRO A 32 25.53 16.40 -10.40
CA PRO A 32 24.38 17.05 -11.01
C PRO A 32 23.53 16.06 -11.80
N CYS A 33 22.20 16.14 -11.65
CA CYS A 33 21.28 15.24 -12.34
C CYS A 33 21.36 15.43 -13.86
N GLN A 34 21.60 14.33 -14.58
CA GLN A 34 21.58 14.25 -16.04
C GLN A 34 20.45 13.31 -16.49
N PRO A 35 19.24 13.83 -16.78
CA PRO A 35 18.08 13.02 -17.09
C PRO A 35 18.27 12.08 -18.29
N ASP A 36 19.07 12.49 -19.28
CA ASP A 36 19.35 11.71 -20.49
C ASP A 36 20.16 10.43 -20.21
N ARG A 37 20.79 10.34 -19.04
CA ARG A 37 21.54 9.14 -18.59
C ARG A 37 20.68 8.18 -17.77
N CYS A 38 19.43 8.53 -17.50
CA CYS A 38 18.54 7.64 -16.77
C CYS A 38 18.19 6.42 -17.62
N PRO A 39 18.01 5.24 -17.00
CA PRO A 39 17.49 4.08 -17.71
C PRO A 39 16.12 4.41 -18.32
N ALA A 40 15.80 3.77 -19.44
CA ALA A 40 14.52 3.97 -20.10
C ALA A 40 13.37 3.80 -19.09
N PRO A 41 12.40 4.73 -19.04
CA PRO A 41 11.37 4.72 -18.03
C PRO A 41 10.41 3.54 -18.28
N THR A 42 10.59 2.46 -17.52
CA THR A 42 9.58 1.40 -17.45
C THR A 42 8.45 1.87 -16.52
N PRO A 43 7.19 1.90 -16.97
CA PRO A 43 6.08 2.26 -16.11
C PRO A 43 6.02 1.33 -14.90
N CYS A 44 5.97 1.89 -13.70
CA CYS A 44 5.80 1.07 -12.52
C CYS A 44 4.41 0.42 -12.53
N PRO A 45 4.28 -0.81 -11.97
CA PRO A 45 2.99 -1.49 -11.85
C PRO A 45 1.90 -0.65 -11.19
N ALA A 46 2.31 0.35 -10.40
CA ALA A 46 1.44 1.33 -9.79
C ALA A 46 2.13 2.70 -9.66
N PRO A 47 1.38 3.81 -9.73
CA PRO A 47 1.96 5.15 -9.65
C PRO A 47 2.55 5.46 -8.26
N TRP A 48 1.98 4.96 -7.16
CA TRP A 48 2.46 5.24 -5.79
C TRP A 48 3.75 4.49 -5.40
N ILE A 49 4.25 3.60 -6.25
CA ILE A 49 5.57 2.98 -6.09
C ILE A 49 6.62 3.61 -7.01
N SER A 50 6.29 4.67 -7.73
CA SER A 50 7.29 5.49 -8.42
C SER A 50 8.01 6.37 -7.39
N ALA A 51 9.34 6.31 -7.38
CA ALA A 51 10.18 7.16 -6.56
C ALA A 51 11.41 7.59 -7.35
N ARG A 52 12.07 8.64 -6.89
CA ARG A 52 13.39 9.00 -7.41
C ARG A 52 14.47 8.13 -6.73
N ASP A 53 15.59 7.95 -7.41
CA ASP A 53 16.80 7.34 -6.85
C ASP A 53 17.32 8.12 -5.62
N GLU A 54 18.39 7.62 -5.00
CA GLU A 54 19.01 8.19 -3.80
C GLU A 54 19.44 9.65 -4.00
N CYS A 55 19.82 10.01 -5.23
CA CYS A 55 20.24 11.35 -5.62
C CYS A 55 19.07 12.24 -6.10
N GLY A 56 17.85 11.72 -6.17
CA GLY A 56 16.68 12.45 -6.65
C GLY A 56 16.61 12.63 -8.18
N CYS A 57 17.44 11.95 -8.97
CA CYS A 57 17.54 12.18 -10.41
C CYS A 57 16.58 11.30 -11.22
N CYS A 58 16.85 9.99 -11.24
CA CYS A 58 16.14 9.06 -12.11
C CYS A 58 14.89 8.48 -11.43
N ALA A 59 13.82 8.31 -12.21
CA ALA A 59 12.63 7.59 -11.76
C ALA A 59 12.92 6.09 -11.68
N ARG A 60 12.57 5.47 -10.55
CA ARG A 60 12.69 4.04 -10.28
C ARG A 60 11.44 3.53 -9.60
N CYS A 61 11.17 2.24 -9.77
CA CYS A 61 10.07 1.57 -9.08
C CYS A 61 10.56 1.00 -7.74
N LEU A 62 9.80 1.30 -6.69
CA LEU A 62 9.95 0.68 -5.38
C LEU A 62 9.38 -0.75 -5.38
N GLY A 63 9.94 -1.61 -4.56
CA GLY A 63 9.51 -3.00 -4.37
C GLY A 63 8.15 -3.08 -3.67
N ALA A 64 7.25 -3.90 -4.22
CA ALA A 64 6.01 -4.29 -3.55
C ALA A 64 6.27 -5.34 -2.45
N GLU A 65 5.26 -5.64 -1.62
CA GLU A 65 5.36 -6.72 -0.62
C GLU A 65 5.73 -8.05 -1.31
N GLY A 66 6.77 -8.73 -0.82
CA GLY A 66 7.34 -9.93 -1.42
C GLY A 66 8.40 -9.70 -2.52
N ALA A 67 8.64 -8.45 -2.95
CA ALA A 67 9.73 -8.15 -3.88
C ALA A 67 11.10 -8.22 -3.20
N GLY A 68 12.14 -8.55 -3.97
CA GLY A 68 13.53 -8.49 -3.50
C GLY A 68 13.97 -7.06 -3.21
N CYS A 69 14.77 -6.88 -2.17
CA CYS A 69 15.32 -5.59 -1.75
C CYS A 69 16.74 -5.73 -1.19
N GLY A 70 17.43 -4.60 -1.06
CA GLY A 70 18.76 -4.54 -0.44
C GLY A 70 19.92 -5.05 -1.31
N GLY A 71 21.14 -4.96 -0.79
CA GLY A 71 22.38 -5.10 -1.55
C GLY A 71 22.78 -3.81 -2.29
N ARG A 72 23.95 -3.81 -2.95
CA ARG A 72 24.54 -2.61 -3.60
C ARG A 72 23.72 -2.04 -4.76
N VAL A 73 22.84 -2.86 -5.35
CA VAL A 73 21.98 -2.52 -6.50
C VAL A 73 20.50 -2.76 -6.17
N GLY A 74 20.19 -3.02 -4.90
CA GLY A 74 18.88 -3.44 -4.45
C GLY A 74 17.79 -2.40 -4.63
N ALA A 75 16.61 -2.83 -5.02
CA ALA A 75 15.43 -1.98 -4.99
C ALA A 75 15.08 -1.59 -3.55
N ARG A 76 14.61 -0.35 -3.36
CA ARG A 76 14.04 0.13 -2.10
C ARG A 76 12.60 -0.33 -2.00
N CYS A 77 12.15 -0.66 -0.79
CA CYS A 77 10.76 -1.07 -0.57
C CYS A 77 9.80 0.12 -0.65
N GLY A 78 8.57 -0.17 -1.06
CA GLY A 78 7.48 0.80 -1.17
C GLY A 78 7.02 1.37 0.18
N PRO A 79 6.12 2.36 0.18
CA PRO A 79 5.62 2.98 1.41
C PRO A 79 4.98 1.97 2.37
N GLY A 80 5.43 1.96 3.62
CA GLY A 80 4.95 1.05 4.67
C GLY A 80 5.59 -0.34 4.68
N LEU A 81 6.56 -0.58 3.79
CA LEU A 81 7.33 -1.82 3.71
C LEU A 81 8.75 -1.60 4.23
N VAL A 82 9.33 -2.63 4.84
CA VAL A 82 10.72 -2.67 5.29
C VAL A 82 11.44 -3.81 4.59
N CYS A 83 12.75 -3.66 4.35
CA CYS A 83 13.56 -4.74 3.79
C CYS A 83 13.96 -5.69 4.92
N ALA A 84 13.35 -6.88 4.97
CA ALA A 84 13.72 -7.91 5.92
C ALA A 84 14.76 -8.84 5.28
N SER A 85 15.93 -8.96 5.91
CA SER A 85 16.99 -9.86 5.47
C SER A 85 16.50 -11.31 5.45
N ARG A 86 16.96 -12.07 4.45
CA ARG A 86 16.85 -13.52 4.51
C ARG A 86 18.04 -14.03 5.32
N ALA A 87 17.78 -14.75 6.41
CA ALA A 87 18.79 -15.55 7.10
C ALA A 87 19.10 -16.80 6.25
N SER A 88 19.64 -16.59 5.05
CA SER A 88 19.98 -17.65 4.12
C SER A 88 21.44 -17.47 3.74
N GLU A 89 22.25 -18.52 3.96
CA GLU A 89 23.69 -18.54 3.70
C GLU A 89 24.04 -18.30 2.22
N THR A 90 23.07 -18.44 1.31
CA THR A 90 23.24 -18.21 -0.13
C THR A 90 22.76 -16.84 -0.61
N ALA A 91 22.13 -16.03 0.25
CA ALA A 91 21.70 -14.69 -0.13
C ALA A 91 22.87 -13.70 -0.01
N PRO A 92 23.14 -12.86 -1.04
CA PRO A 92 24.16 -11.84 -0.93
C PRO A 92 23.89 -10.94 0.28
N GLU A 93 24.96 -10.57 0.99
CA GLU A 93 24.88 -9.83 2.24
C GLU A 93 24.07 -8.54 2.07
N GLY A 94 23.14 -8.30 3.00
CA GLY A 94 22.25 -7.14 2.95
C GLY A 94 21.11 -7.24 1.93
N THR A 95 20.85 -8.40 1.33
CA THR A 95 19.63 -8.64 0.52
C THR A 95 18.50 -9.29 1.33
N GLY A 96 17.27 -9.03 0.89
CA GLY A 96 16.07 -9.40 1.61
C GLY A 96 14.80 -9.32 0.79
N LEU A 97 13.67 -9.37 1.49
CA LEU A 97 12.34 -9.17 0.93
C LEU A 97 11.65 -7.96 1.55
N CYS A 98 10.88 -7.25 0.74
CA CYS A 98 9.98 -6.22 1.23
C CYS A 98 8.83 -6.85 1.99
N VAL A 99 8.74 -6.59 3.29
CA VAL A 99 7.66 -7.07 4.17
C VAL A 99 6.93 -5.89 4.78
N CYS A 100 5.65 -6.08 5.13
CA CYS A 100 4.91 -5.04 5.82
C CYS A 100 5.54 -4.70 7.18
N ALA A 101 5.78 -3.41 7.42
CA ALA A 101 6.36 -2.93 8.67
C ALA A 101 5.48 -3.29 9.88
N GLN A 102 4.15 -3.25 9.68
CA GLN A 102 3.17 -3.69 10.66
C GLN A 102 2.77 -5.14 10.36
N ARG A 103 3.00 -6.01 11.32
CA ARG A 103 2.64 -7.43 11.25
C ARG A 103 1.19 -7.63 11.72
N GLY A 104 0.58 -8.72 11.26
CA GLY A 104 -0.75 -9.15 11.68
C GLY A 104 -1.82 -8.91 10.61
N ALA A 105 -2.81 -9.80 10.60
CA ALA A 105 -3.99 -9.66 9.76
C ALA A 105 -4.83 -8.46 10.20
N VAL A 106 -5.63 -7.92 9.29
CA VAL A 106 -6.55 -6.81 9.56
C VAL A 106 -7.91 -7.04 8.91
N CYS A 107 -8.96 -6.49 9.52
CA CYS A 107 -10.30 -6.50 8.98
C CYS A 107 -10.56 -5.19 8.22
N GLY A 108 -10.95 -5.30 6.95
CA GLY A 108 -11.31 -4.17 6.10
C GLY A 108 -12.77 -3.74 6.26
N SER A 109 -13.07 -2.51 5.88
CA SER A 109 -14.44 -1.97 5.85
C SER A 109 -15.35 -2.65 4.82
N ASP A 110 -14.79 -3.48 3.95
CA ASP A 110 -15.50 -4.38 3.03
C ASP A 110 -15.84 -5.74 3.67
N GLY A 111 -15.59 -5.89 4.98
CA GLY A 111 -15.73 -7.15 5.71
C GLY A 111 -14.67 -8.18 5.35
N ARG A 112 -13.66 -7.87 4.52
CA ARG A 112 -12.66 -8.86 4.13
C ARG A 112 -11.46 -8.82 5.07
N SER A 113 -10.96 -10.01 5.42
CA SER A 113 -9.69 -10.15 6.13
C SER A 113 -8.53 -10.01 5.15
N TYR A 114 -7.55 -9.18 5.50
CA TYR A 114 -6.30 -8.98 4.77
C TYR A 114 -5.14 -9.51 5.60
N SER A 115 -4.14 -10.12 4.97
CA SER A 115 -2.96 -10.69 5.65
C SER A 115 -2.08 -9.65 6.35
N SER A 116 -2.12 -8.40 5.87
CA SER A 116 -1.40 -7.27 6.42
C SER A 116 -2.13 -5.95 6.11
N ILE A 117 -1.81 -4.89 6.86
CA ILE A 117 -2.28 -3.53 6.53
C ILE A 117 -1.76 -3.05 5.15
N CYS A 118 -0.62 -3.56 4.70
CA CYS A 118 -0.05 -3.25 3.39
C CYS A 118 -0.92 -3.84 2.27
N ALA A 119 -1.39 -5.08 2.43
CA ALA A 119 -2.32 -5.72 1.50
C ALA A 119 -3.67 -4.98 1.42
N LEU A 120 -4.21 -4.54 2.56
CA LEU A 120 -5.45 -3.74 2.60
C LEU A 120 -5.26 -2.42 1.83
N ARG A 121 -4.18 -1.68 2.12
CA ARG A 121 -3.88 -0.40 1.45
C ARG A 121 -3.64 -0.59 -0.05
N LEU A 122 -2.99 -1.67 -0.45
CA LEU A 122 -2.80 -2.01 -1.86
C LEU A 122 -4.16 -2.18 -2.54
N ARG A 123 -5.06 -2.97 -1.94
CA ARG A 123 -6.41 -3.16 -2.46
C ARG A 123 -7.20 -1.85 -2.52
N ALA A 124 -7.09 -1.01 -1.50
CA ALA A 124 -7.76 0.29 -1.45
C ALA A 124 -7.31 1.23 -2.58
N ARG A 125 -6.02 1.19 -2.95
CA ARG A 125 -5.46 1.99 -4.05
C ARG A 125 -5.80 1.43 -5.44
N LEU A 126 -5.90 0.11 -5.57
CA LEU A 126 -6.29 -0.56 -6.81
C LEU A 126 -7.81 -0.54 -7.05
N GLY A 127 -8.61 -0.30 -6.02
CA GLY A 127 -10.06 -0.16 -6.14
C GLY A 127 -10.44 0.99 -7.08
N THR A 128 -11.42 0.74 -7.95
CA THR A 128 -11.99 1.78 -8.80
C THR A 128 -12.68 2.82 -7.92
N ARG A 129 -12.54 4.11 -8.26
CA ARG A 129 -13.19 5.22 -7.53
C ARG A 129 -14.73 5.04 -7.41
N ALA A 130 -15.33 4.25 -8.29
CA ALA A 130 -16.78 4.02 -8.36
C ALA A 130 -17.39 3.34 -7.12
N HIS A 131 -16.63 2.59 -6.33
CA HIS A 131 -17.14 2.01 -5.07
C HIS A 131 -16.59 2.81 -3.89
N HIS A 132 -17.25 3.93 -3.61
CA HIS A 132 -16.97 4.88 -2.51
C HIS A 132 -17.30 4.32 -1.12
N GLY A 133 -16.75 3.16 -0.77
CA GLY A 133 -16.29 2.94 0.59
C GLY A 133 -14.79 3.14 0.55
N HIS A 134 -14.25 4.18 1.17
CA HIS A 134 -12.81 4.31 1.35
C HIS A 134 -12.34 3.05 2.07
N LEU A 135 -11.82 2.05 1.37
CA LEU A 135 -11.42 0.79 2.00
C LEU A 135 -10.37 1.11 3.06
N HIS A 136 -10.76 0.95 4.32
CA HIS A 136 -9.94 1.28 5.47
C HIS A 136 -9.94 0.12 6.47
N LYS A 137 -8.96 0.14 7.36
CA LYS A 137 -8.88 -0.81 8.46
C LYS A 137 -10.00 -0.50 9.46
N VAL A 138 -10.84 -1.47 9.75
CA VAL A 138 -11.83 -1.41 10.84
C VAL A 138 -11.21 -1.89 12.15
N ARG A 139 -10.45 -3.00 12.10
CA ARG A 139 -9.86 -3.61 13.30
C ARG A 139 -8.58 -4.38 12.94
N ASP A 140 -7.72 -4.55 13.94
CA ASP A 140 -6.63 -5.53 13.87
C ASP A 140 -7.17 -6.97 14.06
N GLY A 141 -6.50 -7.95 13.48
CA GLY A 141 -6.98 -9.32 13.38
C GLY A 141 -7.94 -9.54 12.20
N PRO A 142 -8.29 -10.80 11.91
CA PRO A 142 -9.25 -11.13 10.86
C PRO A 142 -10.65 -10.61 11.21
N CYS A 143 -11.49 -10.43 10.19
CA CYS A 143 -12.91 -10.19 10.40
C CYS A 143 -13.55 -11.39 11.09
N GLU A 144 -14.37 -11.11 12.10
CA GLU A 144 -15.18 -12.12 12.78
C GLU A 144 -16.53 -12.21 12.09
N PHE A 145 -16.90 -13.41 11.66
CA PHE A 145 -18.22 -13.67 11.11
C PHE A 145 -18.92 -14.72 11.96
N ALA A 146 -20.09 -14.37 12.49
CA ALA A 146 -21.01 -15.37 13.01
C ALA A 146 -21.60 -16.14 11.82
N PRO A 147 -21.55 -17.48 11.80
CA PRO A 147 -22.21 -18.25 10.75
C PRO A 147 -23.72 -17.99 10.82
N VAL A 148 -24.34 -17.68 9.68
CA VAL A 148 -25.80 -17.58 9.58
C VAL A 148 -26.37 -19.00 9.68
N VAL A 149 -27.09 -19.29 10.76
CA VAL A 149 -27.79 -20.57 10.93
C VAL A 149 -29.00 -20.57 10.02
N LEU A 150 -28.86 -21.13 8.81
CA LEU A 150 -29.95 -21.24 7.83
C LEU A 150 -31.01 -22.25 8.24
N MET A 151 -30.66 -23.26 9.06
CA MET A 151 -31.60 -24.25 9.57
C MET A 151 -31.44 -24.45 11.08
N PRO A 152 -32.53 -24.33 11.86
CA PRO A 152 -32.48 -24.63 13.28
C PRO A 152 -32.12 -26.12 13.49
N PRO A 153 -31.39 -26.46 14.56
CA PRO A 153 -31.08 -27.84 14.86
C PRO A 153 -32.36 -28.65 15.11
N PRO A 154 -32.41 -29.94 14.71
CA PRO A 154 -33.57 -30.79 14.96
C PRO A 154 -33.86 -30.90 16.47
N PRO A 155 -35.14 -30.89 16.87
CA PRO A 155 -35.49 -31.01 18.28
C PRO A 155 -34.98 -32.34 18.84
N GLY A 156 -34.34 -32.29 20.01
CA GLY A 156 -33.96 -33.49 20.78
C GLY A 156 -32.49 -33.93 20.72
N ARG A 157 -31.63 -33.32 19.89
CA ARG A 157 -30.19 -33.68 19.85
C ARG A 157 -29.36 -32.78 20.78
N ARG A 158 -29.20 -33.17 22.06
CA ARG A 158 -28.22 -32.55 22.97
C ARG A 158 -26.80 -32.92 22.53
N SER A 159 -26.29 -32.23 21.52
CA SER A 159 -24.88 -32.34 21.12
C SER A 159 -24.03 -31.41 22.00
N SER A 160 -23.06 -31.97 22.72
CA SER A 160 -22.08 -31.22 23.52
C SER A 160 -21.31 -30.17 22.69
N THR A 161 -21.21 -30.40 21.38
CA THR A 161 -20.66 -29.48 20.39
C THR A 161 -21.52 -28.22 20.23
N LEU A 162 -22.85 -28.36 20.29
CA LEU A 162 -23.80 -27.24 20.20
C LEU A 162 -23.76 -26.37 21.47
N GLN A 163 -23.53 -26.98 22.64
CA GLN A 163 -23.30 -26.22 23.88
C GLN A 163 -21.98 -25.45 23.88
N ARG A 164 -20.91 -25.98 23.25
CA ARG A 164 -19.66 -25.20 23.04
C ARG A 164 -19.87 -24.06 22.05
N ALA A 165 -20.61 -24.29 20.96
CA ALA A 165 -20.94 -23.24 19.99
C ALA A 165 -21.79 -22.12 20.62
N LEU A 166 -22.82 -22.47 21.40
CA LEU A 166 -23.66 -21.51 22.11
C LEU A 166 -22.90 -20.75 23.23
N ARG A 167 -21.93 -21.39 23.89
CA ARG A 167 -21.04 -20.69 24.84
C ARG A 167 -20.08 -19.73 24.14
N GLY A 168 -19.52 -20.14 22.99
CA GLY A 168 -18.72 -19.24 22.13
C GLY A 168 -19.51 -18.02 21.65
N TRP A 169 -20.79 -18.23 21.27
CA TRP A 169 -21.69 -17.14 20.87
C TRP A 169 -21.98 -16.12 21.98
N ARG A 170 -22.22 -16.59 23.23
CA ARG A 170 -22.43 -15.67 24.37
C ARG A 170 -21.18 -14.84 24.65
N SER A 171 -20.01 -15.45 24.53
CA SER A 171 -18.72 -14.75 24.70
C SER A 171 -18.50 -13.61 23.69
N CYS A 172 -18.97 -13.77 22.44
CA CYS A 172 -18.92 -12.72 21.42
C CYS A 172 -19.93 -11.58 21.68
N LEU A 173 -21.13 -11.92 22.18
CA LEU A 173 -22.16 -10.91 22.50
C LEU A 173 -21.71 -9.97 23.63
N GLU A 174 -20.96 -10.48 24.61
CA GLU A 174 -20.44 -9.69 25.73
C GLU A 174 -19.25 -8.79 25.36
N THR A 175 -18.54 -9.05 24.26
CA THR A 175 -17.43 -8.20 23.79
C THR A 175 -17.87 -7.12 22.80
N THR A 176 -19.16 -7.06 22.44
CA THR A 176 -19.73 -6.05 21.52
C THR A 176 -20.34 -4.84 22.26
N SER A 177 -20.02 -4.67 23.54
CA SER A 177 -20.37 -3.49 24.35
C SER A 177 -19.10 -2.85 24.89
N ILE A 178 -18.43 -2.04 24.07
CA ILE A 178 -17.62 -0.85 24.40
C ILE A 178 -17.47 -0.04 23.10
#